data_AF-A0A1H6C7X6-F1
#
_entry.id   AF-A0A1H6C7X6-F1
#
_cell.length_a   1.000
_cell.length_b   1.000
_cell.length_c   1.000
_cell.angle_alpha   90.00
_cell.angle_beta   90.00
_cell.angle_gamma   90.00
#
_symmetry.space_group_name_H-M   'P 1'
#
loop_
_entity.id
_entity.type
_entity.pdbx_description
1 polymer ?
#
loop_
_entity_poly.entity_id
_entity_poly.type
_entity_poly.pdbx_seq_one_letter_code
_entity_poly.pdbx_strand_id
1 'polypeptide(L)' 'MEMQQRVKTIAILGVDGDNYEVGGVYVGEERKPSWYTLTKSDDRSVRFEKLDAFPSHEQIREMIH' A
#
# COMPACT_ATOMS: atom_id res chain seq x y z
N MET A 1 -3.15 13.33 -23.16
CA MET A 1 -4.02 13.30 -21.98
C MET A 1 -3.15 12.89 -20.80
N GLU A 2 -3.00 13.73 -19.78
CA GLU A 2 -2.29 13.34 -18.56
C GLU A 2 -3.15 12.32 -17.81
N MET A 3 -2.66 11.08 -17.69
CA MET A 3 -3.34 10.08 -16.85
C MET A 3 -3.14 10.46 -15.38
N GLN A 4 -4.19 10.95 -14.74
CA GLN A 4 -4.15 11.25 -13.31
C GLN A 4 -3.95 9.97 -12.51
N GLN A 5 -2.96 9.97 -11.63
CA GLN A 5 -2.76 8.93 -10.64
C GLN A 5 -3.51 9.30 -9.37
N ARG A 6 -4.27 8.35 -8.82
CA ARG A 6 -4.99 8.54 -7.55
C ARG A 6 -4.61 7.42 -6.60
N VAL A 7 -4.12 7.79 -5.43
CA VAL A 7 -3.86 6.85 -4.34
C VAL A 7 -5.05 6.85 -3.39
N LYS A 8 -5.51 5.66 -3.01
CA LYS A 8 -6.54 5.48 -1.98
C LYS A 8 -6.10 4.43 -0.98
N THR A 9 -6.18 4.72 0.31
CA THR A 9 -6.06 3.69 1.35
C THR A 9 -7.25 2.75 1.22
N ILE A 10 -6.98 1.46 1.05
CA ILE A 10 -8.00 0.42 0.84
C ILE A 10 -8.06 -0.58 2.00
N ALA A 11 -7.00 -0.66 2.82
CA ALA A 11 -6.97 -1.48 4.02
C ALA A 11 -5.96 -0.92 5.03
N ILE A 12 -6.12 -1.31 6.30
CA ILE A 12 -5.14 -1.11 7.36
C ILE A 12 -4.87 -2.48 7.99
N LEU A 13 -3.61 -2.87 8.08
CA LEU A 13 -3.17 -4.15 8.60
C LEU A 13 -2.31 -3.96 9.84
N GLY A 14 -2.67 -4.63 10.93
CA GLY A 14 -1.85 -4.69 12.15
C GLY A 14 -0.83 -5.82 12.05
N VAL A 15 0.46 -5.51 12.19
CA VAL A 15 1.59 -6.45 12.11
C VAL A 15 2.57 -6.14 13.25
N ASP A 16 2.85 -7.13 14.10
CA ASP A 16 3.79 -7.03 15.23
C ASP A 16 3.59 -5.80 16.16
N GLY A 17 2.34 -5.35 16.30
CA GLY A 17 1.98 -4.21 17.16
C GLY A 17 1.97 -2.85 16.44
N ASP A 18 2.45 -2.80 15.20
CA ASP A 18 2.37 -1.63 14.33
C ASP A 18 1.20 -1.73 13.36
N ASN A 19 0.71 -0.57 12.90
CA ASN A 19 -0.33 -0.49 11.87
C ASN A 19 0.29 -0.06 10.53
N TYR A 20 -0.17 -0.68 9.45
CA TYR A 20 0.27 -0.38 8.09
C TYR A 20 -0.93 -0.11 7.19
N GLU A 21 -0.92 1.05 6.55
CA GLU A 21 -1.89 1.43 5.54
C GLU A 21 -1.51 0.80 4.21
N VAL A 22 -2.42 -0.01 3.64
CA VAL A 22 -2.32 -0.50 2.27
C VAL A 22 -3.08 0.46 1.37
N GLY A 23 -2.36 1.12 0.48
CA GLY A 23 -2.90 1.96 -0.57
C GLY A 23 -3.00 1.21 -1.89
N GLY A 24 -4.05 1.48 -2.67
CA GLY A 24 -4.14 1.14 -4.09
C GLY A 24 -3.89 2.38 -4.93
N VAL A 25 -3.01 2.27 -5.94
CA VAL A 25 -2.76 3.34 -6.90
C VAL A 25 -3.50 3.04 -8.19
N TYR A 26 -4.35 3.96 -8.61
CA TYR A 26 -5.21 3.85 -9.78
C TYR A 26 -4.73 4.85 -10.83
N VAL A 27 -4.58 4.40 -12.08
CA VAL A 27 -4.15 5.26 -13.17
C VAL A 27 -5.34 5.50 -14.11
N GLY A 28 -5.74 6.76 -14.28
CA GLY A 28 -6.91 7.11 -15.10
C GLY A 28 -8.24 6.68 -14.46
N GLU A 29 -9.05 5.91 -15.20
CA GLU A 29 -10.40 5.48 -14.79
C GLU A 29 -10.47 3.97 -14.44
N GLU A 30 -9.31 3.35 -14.19
CA GLU A 30 -9.25 1.94 -13.83
C GLU A 30 -10.03 1.64 -12.54
N ARG A 31 -10.79 0.54 -12.56
CA ARG A 31 -11.53 0.05 -11.37
C ARG A 31 -10.64 -0.74 -10.41
N LYS A 32 -9.50 -1.22 -10.89
CA LYS A 32 -8.52 -1.97 -10.11
C LYS A 32 -7.27 -1.12 -9.93
N PRO A 33 -6.59 -1.22 -8.79
CA PRO A 33 -5.31 -0.56 -8.61
C PRO A 33 -4.29 -1.17 -9.57
N SER A 34 -3.50 -0.33 -10.21
CA SER A 34 -2.40 -0.70 -11.08
C SER A 34 -1.20 -1.22 -10.26
N TRP A 35 -1.05 -0.75 -9.01
CA TRP A 35 -0.16 -1.33 -7.99
C TRP A 35 -0.60 -0.92 -6.58
N TYR A 36 0.03 -1.50 -5.57
CA TYR A 36 -0.22 -1.21 -4.16
C TYR A 36 0.96 -0.47 -3.51
N THR A 37 0.66 0.23 -2.44
CA THR A 37 1.62 0.88 -1.56
C THR A 37 1.40 0.39 -0.14
N LEU A 38 2.46 0.31 0.64
CA LEU A 38 2.38 0.05 2.07
C LEU A 38 3.03 1.21 2.81
N THR A 39 2.39 1.75 3.83
CA THR A 39 2.97 2.82 4.66
C THR A 39 2.67 2.55 6.12
N LYS A 40 3.66 2.65 7.00
CA LYS A 40 3.42 2.57 8.45
C LYS A 40 2.54 3.75 8.89
N SER A 41 1.42 3.46 9.54
CA SER A 41 0.38 4.45 9.86
C SER A 41 0.82 5.48 10.88
N ASP A 42 1.67 5.08 11.83
CA ASP A 42 2.04 5.90 12.98
C ASP A 42 2.98 7.06 12.61
N ASP A 43 4.10 6.74 11.96
CA ASP A 43 5.21 7.68 11.70
C ASP A 43 5.55 7.81 10.22
N ARG A 44 4.94 6.98 9.35
CA ARG A 44 5.26 6.87 7.92
C ARG A 44 6.74 6.57 7.64
N SER A 45 7.49 6.04 8.61
CA SER A 45 8.92 5.75 8.47
C SER A 45 9.17 4.59 7.50
N VAL A 46 8.25 3.63 7.48
CA VAL A 46 8.24 2.52 6.51
C VAL A 46 7.31 2.89 5.36
N ARG A 47 7.85 2.88 4.15
CA ARG A 47 7.08 3.06 2.92
C ARG A 47 7.59 2.13 1.82
N PHE A 48 6.70 1.30 1.31
CA PHE A 48 6.93 0.51 0.11
C PHE A 48 5.97 0.96 -0.98
N GLU A 49 6.48 1.04 -2.20
CA GLU A 49 5.72 1.46 -3.37
C GLU A 49 5.83 0.40 -4.47
N LYS A 50 4.88 0.45 -5.42
CA LYS A 50 4.86 -0.44 -6.59
C LYS A 50 4.83 -1.93 -6.22
N LEU A 51 4.06 -2.28 -5.19
CA LEU A 51 3.77 -3.68 -4.90
C LEU A 51 2.82 -4.23 -5.97
N ASP A 52 3.21 -5.29 -6.66
CA ASP A 52 2.41 -5.91 -7.73
C ASP A 52 1.11 -6.54 -7.21
N ALA A 53 1.06 -6.90 -5.93
CA ALA A 53 -0.08 -7.52 -5.28
C ALA A 53 -0.39 -6.88 -3.92
N PHE A 54 -1.62 -7.10 -3.46
CA PHE A 54 -2.00 -6.71 -2.11
C PHE A 54 -1.15 -7.53 -1.10
N PRO A 55 -0.41 -6.89 -0.19
CA PRO A 55 0.52 -7.58 0.69
C PRO A 55 -0.22 -8.34 1.80
N SER A 56 0.22 -9.56 2.08
CA SER A 56 -0.24 -10.34 3.23
C SER A 56 0.45 -9.90 4.52
N HIS A 57 -0.08 -10.33 5.67
CA HIS A 57 0.54 -10.08 6.98
C HIS A 57 1.99 -10.61 7.03
N GLU A 58 2.22 -11.83 6.53
CA GLU A 58 3.56 -12.43 6.51
C GLU A 58 4.52 -11.66 5.61
N GLN A 59 4.08 -11.26 4.42
CA GLN A 59 4.92 -10.47 3.50
C GLN A 59 5.31 -9.12 4.12
N ILE A 60 4.39 -8.44 4.79
CA ILE A 60 4.69 -7.18 5.47
C ILE A 60 5.77 -7.41 6.53
N ARG A 61 5.64 -8.49 7.30
CA ARG A 61 6.62 -8.87 8.32
C ARG A 61 7.99 -9.15 7.71
N GLU A 62 8.06 -9.88 6.60
CA GLU A 62 9.32 -10.14 5.90
C GLU A 62 9.94 -8.89 5.27
N MET A 63 9.14 -7.89 4.89
CA MET A 63 9.64 -6.65 4.30
C MET A 63 10.23 -5.68 5.32
N ILE A 64 9.76 -5.71 6.57
CA ILE A 64 10.17 -4.78 7.64
C ILE A 64 11.32 -5.31 8.51
N HIS A 65 11.59 -6.62 8.45
CA HIS A 65 12.66 -7.29 9.19
C HIS A 65 13.92 -7.48 8.35
#